data_AF-A0A936ZPH0-F1
#
_entry.id   AF-A0A936ZPH0-F1
#
_cell.length_a   1.000
_cell.length_b   1.000
_cell.length_c   1.000
_cell.angle_alpha   90.00
_cell.angle_beta   90.00
_cell.angle_gamma   90.00
#
_symmetry.space_group_name_H-M   'P 1'
#
loop_
_entity.id
_entity.type
_entity.pdbx_description
1 polymer ?
#
loop_
_entity_poly.entity_id
_entity_poly.type
_entity_poly.pdbx_seq_one_letter_code
_entity_poly.pdbx_strand_id
1 'polypeptide(L)'
;MKLSKYLLCIMIIGFIGVANAQKPEKSVKERKEKVQQKKEQMKEKRQEMKEKKEEMKEKKAEIKEAKKELKEGKKAILGEHHEKMKGMTPEEKKAYLKENPELKEKLHAYKESTKEKREELKTKRIEFKNEKANAVQSRIENKKERLDFLEKRSNKGADKIQKTRDRLLAQKEAGEITEEEYTEKMVKVTAIEEKLKKHQERVTKVKSGIKKGEEKLIKLNSKEEEN
;
A
#
# COMPACT_ATOMS: atom_id res chain seq x y z
N MET A 1 68.71 9.90 24.03
CA MET A 1 67.26 10.25 24.00
C MET A 1 66.49 9.54 22.87
N LYS A 2 66.49 8.20 22.79
CA LYS A 2 65.72 7.47 21.76
C LYS A 2 64.79 6.38 22.30
N LEU A 3 64.84 6.08 23.61
CA LEU A 3 63.94 5.11 24.25
C LEU A 3 62.64 5.70 24.83
N SER A 4 62.55 7.01 25.09
CA SER A 4 61.31 7.60 25.64
C SER A 4 60.20 7.77 24.60
N LYS A 5 60.52 7.80 23.30
CA LYS A 5 59.53 7.91 22.21
C LYS A 5 58.79 6.60 21.93
N TYR A 6 59.39 5.45 22.20
CA TYR A 6 58.75 4.15 21.99
C TYR A 6 57.78 3.75 23.11
N LEU A 7 58.05 4.17 24.35
CA LEU A 7 57.15 3.96 25.49
C LEU A 7 55.88 4.82 25.42
N LEU A 8 55.95 6.02 24.83
CA LEU A 8 54.78 6.88 24.61
C LEU A 8 53.84 6.32 23.52
N CYS A 9 54.38 5.69 22.47
CA CYS A 9 53.59 5.09 21.40
C CYS A 9 52.87 3.80 21.84
N ILE A 10 53.47 3.00 22.73
CA ILE A 10 52.83 1.79 23.27
C ILE A 10 51.67 2.13 24.22
N MET A 11 51.76 3.24 24.97
CA MET A 11 50.66 3.71 25.83
C MET A 11 49.46 4.27 25.03
N ILE A 12 49.68 4.83 23.84
CA ILE A 12 48.58 5.29 22.95
C ILE A 12 47.87 4.11 22.28
N ILE A 13 48.59 3.04 21.93
CA ILE A 13 47.99 1.82 21.35
C ILE A 13 47.22 1.02 22.41
N GLY A 14 47.70 1.00 23.66
CA GLY A 14 47.00 0.40 24.81
C GLY A 14 45.67 1.08 25.17
N PHE A 15 45.57 2.41 25.02
CA PHE A 15 44.32 3.14 25.27
C PHE A 15 43.30 3.04 24.12
N ILE A 16 43.75 2.89 22.87
CA ILE A 16 42.86 2.71 21.71
C ILE A 16 42.23 1.31 21.71
N GLY A 17 42.95 0.28 22.17
CA GLY A 17 42.44 -1.09 22.29
C GLY A 17 41.31 -1.27 23.30
N VAL A 18 41.37 -0.60 24.46
CA VAL A 18 40.34 -0.71 25.51
C VAL A 18 39.13 0.19 25.23
N ALA A 19 39.31 1.35 24.59
CA ALA A 19 38.20 2.25 24.23
C ALA A 19 37.35 1.74 23.04
N ASN A 20 37.89 0.86 22.19
CA ASN A 20 37.17 0.33 21.03
C ASN A 20 36.40 -0.98 21.32
N ALA A 21 36.65 -1.63 22.46
CA ALA A 21 35.91 -2.82 22.91
C ALA A 21 34.58 -2.47 23.61
N GLN A 22 34.41 -1.26 24.14
CA GLN A 22 33.16 -0.79 24.77
C GLN A 22 32.15 -0.15 23.79
N LYS A 23 32.57 0.25 22.58
CA LYS A 23 31.70 0.81 21.53
C LYS A 23 30.78 -0.21 20.81
N PRO A 24 31.14 -1.48 20.57
CA PRO A 24 30.22 -2.44 19.94
C PRO A 24 29.02 -2.75 20.83
N GLU A 25 29.16 -2.87 22.15
CA GLU A 25 28.02 -3.20 23.01
C GLU A 25 26.98 -2.07 23.12
N LYS A 26 27.42 -0.82 23.30
CA LYS A 26 26.50 0.34 23.34
C LYS A 26 25.79 0.54 21.99
N SER A 27 26.51 0.41 20.87
CA SER A 27 25.92 0.52 19.53
C SER A 27 25.03 -0.67 19.16
N VAL A 28 25.30 -1.87 19.68
CA VAL A 28 24.42 -3.05 19.53
C VAL A 28 23.17 -2.91 20.39
N LYS A 29 23.27 -2.42 21.63
CA LYS A 29 22.12 -2.11 22.49
C LYS A 29 21.22 -1.05 21.85
N GLU A 30 21.80 0.05 21.37
CA GLU A 30 21.06 1.11 20.67
C GLU A 30 20.39 0.60 19.38
N ARG A 31 21.04 -0.29 18.63
CA ARG A 31 20.42 -0.95 17.46
C ARG A 31 19.26 -1.87 17.86
N LYS A 32 19.41 -2.64 18.95
CA LYS A 32 18.35 -3.52 19.46
C LYS A 32 17.13 -2.70 19.92
N GLU A 33 17.36 -1.62 20.65
CA GLU A 33 16.30 -0.69 21.08
C GLU A 33 15.59 -0.05 19.88
N LYS A 34 16.34 0.46 18.88
CA LYS A 34 15.74 1.01 17.64
C LYS A 34 14.92 -0.03 16.87
N VAL A 35 15.36 -1.29 16.83
CA VAL A 35 14.61 -2.38 16.19
C VAL A 35 13.34 -2.70 16.98
N GLN A 36 13.42 -2.71 18.30
CA GLN A 36 12.28 -2.97 19.17
C GLN A 36 11.23 -1.85 19.05
N GLN A 37 11.65 -0.59 19.11
CA GLN A 37 10.79 0.57 18.88
C GLN A 37 10.11 0.51 17.50
N LYS A 38 10.86 0.20 16.43
CA LYS A 38 10.27 0.01 15.09
C LYS A 38 9.27 -1.14 15.06
N LYS A 39 9.52 -2.23 15.78
CA LYS A 39 8.61 -3.38 15.85
C LYS A 39 7.31 -3.01 16.56
N GLU A 40 7.37 -2.23 17.62
CA GLU A 40 6.20 -1.71 18.35
C GLU A 40 5.40 -0.74 17.47
N GLN A 41 6.06 0.25 16.86
CA GLN A 41 5.41 1.18 15.90
C GLN A 41 4.73 0.43 14.74
N MET A 42 5.33 -0.63 14.23
CA MET A 42 4.72 -1.45 13.17
C MET A 42 3.53 -2.28 13.67
N LYS A 43 3.48 -2.67 14.94
CA LYS A 43 2.32 -3.34 15.53
C LYS A 43 1.16 -2.36 15.72
N GLU A 44 1.45 -1.17 16.24
CA GLU A 44 0.47 -0.09 16.43
C GLU A 44 -0.16 0.30 15.08
N LYS A 45 0.67 0.61 14.07
CA LYS A 45 0.20 0.88 12.70
C LYS A 45 -0.66 -0.25 12.12
N ARG A 46 -0.39 -1.50 12.50
CA ARG A 46 -1.18 -2.65 12.05
C ARG A 46 -2.53 -2.73 12.77
N GLN A 47 -2.60 -2.37 14.05
CA GLN A 47 -3.86 -2.27 14.79
C GLN A 47 -4.71 -1.12 14.24
N GLU A 48 -4.12 0.06 14.08
CA GLU A 48 -4.78 1.24 13.50
C GLU A 48 -5.36 0.94 12.10
N MET A 49 -4.59 0.25 11.23
CA MET A 49 -5.09 -0.16 9.92
C MET A 49 -6.23 -1.19 9.97
N LYS A 50 -6.30 -2.02 11.03
CA LYS A 50 -7.41 -2.96 11.21
C LYS A 50 -8.65 -2.23 11.67
N GLU A 51 -8.52 -1.33 12.64
CA GLU A 51 -9.61 -0.50 13.16
C GLU A 51 -10.23 0.34 12.03
N LYS A 52 -9.42 1.10 11.29
CA LYS A 52 -9.88 1.85 10.10
C LYS A 52 -10.58 0.98 9.05
N LYS A 53 -10.20 -0.30 8.94
CA LYS A 53 -10.84 -1.23 8.00
C LYS A 53 -12.21 -1.67 8.50
N GLU A 54 -12.38 -1.90 9.80
CA GLU A 54 -13.68 -2.24 10.37
C GLU A 54 -14.60 -1.02 10.35
N GLU A 55 -14.13 0.17 10.73
CA GLU A 55 -14.87 1.44 10.61
C GLU A 55 -15.39 1.67 9.18
N MET A 56 -14.54 1.48 8.16
CA MET A 56 -14.98 1.59 6.76
C MET A 56 -16.07 0.56 6.38
N LYS A 57 -16.07 -0.64 6.98
CA LYS A 57 -17.12 -1.63 6.71
C LYS A 57 -18.43 -1.23 7.37
N GLU A 58 -18.37 -0.71 8.59
CA GLU A 58 -19.53 -0.21 9.35
C GLU A 58 -20.19 0.95 8.60
N LYS A 59 -19.42 1.98 8.22
CA LYS A 59 -19.92 3.10 7.39
C LYS A 59 -20.58 2.60 6.10
N LYS A 60 -19.99 1.59 5.44
CA LYS A 60 -20.57 0.99 4.23
C LYS A 60 -21.89 0.27 4.51
N ALA A 61 -22.00 -0.43 5.65
CA ALA A 61 -23.21 -1.13 6.06
C ALA A 61 -24.32 -0.12 6.38
N GLU A 62 -24.02 0.94 7.13
CA GLU A 62 -24.96 2.03 7.43
C GLU A 62 -25.50 2.69 6.16
N ILE A 63 -24.62 3.05 5.21
CA ILE A 63 -25.03 3.61 3.92
C ILE A 63 -25.95 2.64 3.16
N LYS A 64 -25.70 1.33 3.25
CA LYS A 64 -26.50 0.32 2.56
C LYS A 64 -27.88 0.18 3.20
N GLU A 65 -27.96 0.12 4.52
CA GLU A 65 -29.23 0.02 5.26
C GLU A 65 -30.07 1.30 5.10
N ALA A 66 -29.48 2.49 5.26
CA ALA A 66 -30.17 3.76 5.01
C ALA A 66 -30.73 3.86 3.58
N LYS A 67 -29.95 3.40 2.59
CA LYS A 67 -30.42 3.33 1.19
C LYS A 67 -31.57 2.34 1.01
N LYS A 68 -31.57 1.24 1.75
CA LYS A 68 -32.62 0.21 1.71
C LYS A 68 -33.89 0.74 2.35
N GLU A 69 -33.82 1.35 3.53
CA GLU A 69 -34.94 2.01 4.22
C GLU A 69 -35.62 3.04 3.30
N LEU A 70 -34.84 3.94 2.68
CA LEU A 70 -35.40 4.94 1.77
C LEU A 70 -36.12 4.34 0.56
N LYS A 71 -35.61 3.21 0.03
CA LYS A 71 -36.22 2.47 -1.08
C LYS A 71 -37.49 1.74 -0.66
N GLU A 72 -37.48 1.12 0.52
CA GLU A 72 -38.61 0.39 1.06
C GLU A 72 -39.76 1.33 1.42
N GLY A 73 -39.47 2.46 2.07
CA GLY A 73 -40.48 3.50 2.33
C GLY A 73 -41.09 4.05 1.04
N LYS A 74 -40.29 4.27 -0.02
CA LYS A 74 -40.81 4.64 -1.34
C LYS A 74 -41.69 3.52 -1.93
N LYS A 75 -41.27 2.26 -1.81
CA LYS A 75 -42.02 1.11 -2.33
C LYS A 75 -43.35 0.92 -1.60
N ALA A 76 -43.38 1.14 -0.28
CA ALA A 76 -44.59 1.07 0.53
C ALA A 76 -45.63 2.11 0.07
N ILE A 77 -45.20 3.33 -0.22
CA ILE A 77 -46.10 4.37 -0.78
C ILE A 77 -46.59 4.00 -2.17
N LEU A 78 -45.73 3.39 -2.98
CA LEU A 78 -46.10 2.95 -4.33
C LEU A 78 -47.08 1.77 -4.33
N GLY A 79 -47.02 0.87 -3.34
CA GLY A 79 -47.94 -0.26 -3.21
C GLY A 79 -48.14 -1.01 -4.53
N GLU A 80 -49.39 -1.21 -4.93
CA GLU A 80 -49.79 -1.84 -6.19
C GLU A 80 -49.42 -1.02 -7.44
N HIS A 81 -49.32 0.30 -7.32
CA HIS A 81 -48.86 1.16 -8.41
C HIS A 81 -47.39 0.87 -8.79
N HIS A 82 -46.61 0.26 -7.88
CA HIS A 82 -45.24 -0.15 -8.18
C HIS A 82 -45.18 -1.15 -9.35
N GLU A 83 -46.04 -2.17 -9.35
CA GLU A 83 -46.07 -3.19 -10.40
C GLU A 83 -46.66 -2.62 -11.70
N LYS A 84 -47.68 -1.75 -11.62
CA LYS A 84 -48.22 -1.04 -12.80
C LYS A 84 -47.18 -0.14 -13.48
N MET A 85 -46.33 0.51 -12.70
CA MET A 85 -45.23 1.34 -13.24
C MET A 85 -43.97 0.55 -13.60
N LYS A 86 -43.95 -0.76 -13.39
CA LYS A 86 -42.80 -1.62 -13.72
C LYS A 86 -42.83 -1.89 -15.21
N GLY A 87 -41.78 -1.47 -15.91
CA GLY A 87 -41.71 -1.55 -17.38
C GLY A 87 -42.16 -0.29 -18.12
N MET A 88 -42.92 0.61 -17.47
CA MET A 88 -43.23 1.91 -18.05
C MET A 88 -41.98 2.77 -18.24
N THR A 89 -41.94 3.51 -19.35
CA THR A 89 -40.97 4.57 -19.62
C THR A 89 -41.10 5.73 -18.62
N PRO A 90 -40.08 6.61 -18.49
CA PRO A 90 -40.17 7.77 -17.61
C PRO A 90 -41.35 8.71 -17.94
N GLU A 91 -41.71 8.82 -19.21
CA GLU A 91 -42.81 9.66 -19.68
C GLU A 91 -44.18 9.07 -19.29
N GLU A 92 -44.37 7.78 -19.50
CA GLU A 92 -45.58 7.05 -19.08
C GLU A 92 -45.76 7.09 -17.56
N LYS A 93 -44.68 6.95 -16.78
CA LYS A 93 -44.74 7.11 -15.31
C LYS A 93 -45.18 8.51 -14.91
N LYS A 94 -44.73 9.55 -15.63
CA LYS A 94 -45.10 10.94 -15.36
C LYS A 94 -46.57 11.19 -15.70
N ALA A 95 -47.06 10.63 -16.81
CA ALA A 95 -48.49 10.66 -17.18
C ALA A 95 -49.35 9.95 -16.12
N TYR A 96 -48.94 8.75 -15.71
CA TYR A 96 -49.62 7.97 -14.67
C TYR A 96 -49.71 8.72 -13.33
N LEU A 97 -48.63 9.39 -12.91
CA LEU A 97 -48.64 10.23 -11.70
C LEU A 97 -49.47 11.51 -11.85
N LYS A 98 -49.73 11.98 -13.07
CA LYS A 98 -50.64 13.10 -13.33
C LYS A 98 -52.10 12.66 -13.20
N GLU A 99 -52.41 11.44 -13.63
CA GLU A 99 -53.72 10.81 -13.49
C GLU A 99 -54.01 10.32 -12.05
N ASN A 100 -52.98 10.13 -11.23
CA ASN A 100 -53.08 9.72 -9.83
C ASN A 100 -52.53 10.82 -8.90
N PRO A 101 -53.24 11.95 -8.72
CA PRO A 101 -52.75 13.10 -7.96
C PRO A 101 -52.47 12.77 -6.48
N GLU A 102 -53.28 11.93 -5.85
CA GLU A 102 -53.06 11.49 -4.45
C GLU A 102 -51.74 10.73 -4.28
N LEU A 103 -51.38 9.85 -5.22
CA LEU A 103 -50.11 9.11 -5.20
C LEU A 103 -48.93 10.06 -5.38
N LYS A 104 -49.07 11.02 -6.29
CA LYS A 104 -48.05 12.05 -6.54
C LYS A 104 -47.81 12.91 -5.29
N GLU A 105 -48.87 13.29 -4.58
CA GLU A 105 -48.77 14.06 -3.34
C GLU A 105 -48.09 13.25 -2.23
N LYS A 106 -48.48 11.98 -2.01
CA LYS A 106 -47.84 11.09 -1.04
C LYS A 106 -46.34 10.89 -1.34
N LEU A 107 -45.97 10.73 -2.60
CA LEU A 107 -44.56 10.62 -3.02
C LEU A 107 -43.78 11.93 -2.79
N HIS A 108 -44.42 13.08 -3.01
CA HIS A 108 -43.82 14.38 -2.77
C HIS A 108 -43.62 14.62 -1.27
N ALA A 109 -44.65 14.38 -0.45
CA ALA A 109 -44.57 14.47 1.02
C ALA A 109 -43.48 13.55 1.58
N TYR A 110 -43.33 12.33 1.05
CA TYR A 110 -42.22 11.44 1.43
C TYR A 110 -40.86 11.95 0.99
N LYS A 111 -40.77 12.57 -0.20
CA LYS A 111 -39.53 13.17 -0.69
C LYS A 111 -39.08 14.32 0.22
N GLU A 112 -40.01 15.19 0.63
CA GLU A 112 -39.70 16.31 1.52
C GLU A 112 -39.38 15.83 2.95
N SER A 113 -40.19 14.93 3.52
CA SER A 113 -39.93 14.38 4.87
C SER A 113 -38.64 13.55 4.97
N THR A 114 -38.14 13.00 3.86
CA THR A 114 -36.86 12.28 3.80
C THR A 114 -35.72 13.10 3.22
N LYS A 115 -35.91 14.40 2.95
CA LYS A 115 -34.91 15.25 2.30
C LYS A 115 -33.61 15.32 3.09
N GLU A 116 -33.68 15.58 4.39
CA GLU A 116 -32.52 15.64 5.28
C GLU A 116 -31.77 14.30 5.31
N LYS A 117 -32.48 13.19 5.53
CA LYS A 117 -31.90 11.83 5.47
C LYS A 117 -31.20 11.54 4.13
N ARG A 118 -31.73 12.05 3.01
CA ARG A 118 -31.13 11.88 1.68
C ARG A 118 -29.86 12.70 1.52
N GLU A 119 -29.85 13.95 1.98
CA GLU A 119 -28.65 14.79 1.95
C GLU A 119 -27.56 14.23 2.87
N GLU A 120 -27.92 13.80 4.09
CA GLU A 120 -26.99 13.12 5.00
C GLU A 120 -26.40 11.86 4.36
N LEU A 121 -27.23 11.04 3.70
CA LEU A 121 -26.76 9.85 2.99
C LEU A 121 -25.82 10.19 1.82
N LYS A 122 -26.07 11.29 1.10
CA LYS A 122 -25.17 11.75 0.04
C LYS A 122 -23.82 12.15 0.62
N THR A 123 -23.80 12.95 1.69
CA THR A 123 -22.58 13.37 2.39
C THR A 123 -21.79 12.15 2.85
N LYS A 124 -22.43 11.23 3.59
CA LYS A 124 -21.80 9.96 4.04
C LYS A 124 -21.25 9.14 2.87
N ARG A 125 -21.94 9.11 1.72
CA ARG A 125 -21.47 8.40 0.51
C ARG A 125 -20.24 9.06 -0.10
N ILE A 126 -20.19 10.38 -0.15
CA ILE A 126 -19.04 11.15 -0.67
C ILE A 126 -17.84 10.94 0.26
N GLU A 127 -18.03 11.13 1.57
CA GLU A 127 -16.99 10.90 2.58
C GLU A 127 -16.43 9.48 2.50
N PHE A 128 -17.30 8.46 2.43
CA PHE A 128 -16.87 7.07 2.29
C PHE A 128 -16.08 6.81 1.00
N LYS A 129 -16.47 7.45 -0.12
CA LYS A 129 -15.71 7.35 -1.37
C LYS A 129 -14.33 7.98 -1.23
N ASN A 130 -14.25 9.18 -0.68
CA ASN A 130 -13.01 9.93 -0.47
C ASN A 130 -12.07 9.17 0.47
N GLU A 131 -12.57 8.66 1.60
CA GLU A 131 -11.81 7.85 2.54
C GLU A 131 -11.24 6.59 1.86
N LYS A 132 -12.06 5.94 1.02
CA LYS A 132 -11.62 4.78 0.25
C LYS A 132 -10.58 5.13 -0.82
N ALA A 133 -10.70 6.28 -1.48
CA ALA A 133 -9.72 6.77 -2.44
C ALA A 133 -8.38 7.06 -1.75
N ASN A 134 -8.41 7.80 -0.64
CA ASN A 134 -7.24 8.09 0.21
C ASN A 134 -6.56 6.81 0.72
N ALA A 135 -7.33 5.82 1.14
CA ALA A 135 -6.80 4.51 1.56
C ALA A 135 -6.16 3.72 0.41
N VAL A 136 -6.60 3.92 -0.84
CA VAL A 136 -5.97 3.31 -2.01
C VAL A 136 -4.71 4.08 -2.39
N GLN A 137 -4.75 5.41 -2.39
CA GLN A 137 -3.62 6.28 -2.70
C GLN A 137 -2.46 6.04 -1.74
N SER A 138 -2.69 6.08 -0.42
CA SER A 138 -1.66 5.77 0.59
C SER A 138 -1.03 4.38 0.38
N ARG A 139 -1.81 3.37 -0.04
CA ARG A 139 -1.26 2.04 -0.37
C ARG A 139 -0.40 2.04 -1.64
N ILE A 140 -0.72 2.88 -2.62
CA ILE A 140 0.09 3.04 -3.82
C ILE A 140 1.42 3.70 -3.46
N GLU A 141 1.38 4.79 -2.71
CA GLU A 141 2.58 5.52 -2.24
C GLU A 141 3.53 4.60 -1.46
N ASN A 142 3.01 3.89 -0.46
CA ASN A 142 3.79 2.90 0.30
C ASN A 142 4.40 1.80 -0.59
N LYS A 143 3.72 1.40 -1.67
CA LYS A 143 4.26 0.43 -2.63
C LYS A 143 5.32 1.06 -3.54
N LYS A 144 5.18 2.34 -3.92
CA LYS A 144 6.18 3.08 -4.71
C LYS A 144 7.48 3.23 -3.92
N GLU A 145 7.41 3.65 -2.65
CA GLU A 145 8.59 3.69 -1.77
C GLU A 145 9.28 2.32 -1.65
N ARG A 146 8.49 1.26 -1.47
CA ARG A 146 9.00 -0.11 -1.42
C ARG A 146 9.61 -0.52 -2.76
N LEU A 147 9.03 -0.12 -3.88
CA LEU A 147 9.54 -0.41 -5.21
C LEU A 147 10.92 0.23 -5.39
N ASP A 148 11.06 1.51 -5.06
CA ASP A 148 12.34 2.24 -5.17
C ASP A 148 13.44 1.57 -4.35
N PHE A 149 13.13 1.13 -3.13
CA PHE A 149 14.06 0.37 -2.30
C PHE A 149 14.49 -0.94 -2.96
N LEU A 150 13.53 -1.69 -3.52
CA LEU A 150 13.81 -2.97 -4.17
C LEU A 150 14.62 -2.78 -5.46
N GLU A 151 14.31 -1.76 -6.26
CA GLU A 151 15.06 -1.44 -7.47
C GLU A 151 16.50 -1.03 -7.15
N LYS A 152 16.71 -0.13 -6.19
CA LYS A 152 18.05 0.25 -5.71
C LYS A 152 18.86 -0.97 -5.26
N ARG A 153 18.23 -1.89 -4.51
CA ARG A 153 18.87 -3.14 -4.06
C ARG A 153 19.19 -4.08 -5.22
N SER A 154 18.29 -4.18 -6.19
CA SER A 154 18.46 -5.01 -7.38
C SER A 154 19.62 -4.51 -8.24
N ASN A 155 19.67 -3.21 -8.53
CA ASN A 155 20.72 -2.59 -9.33
C ASN A 155 22.09 -2.75 -8.66
N LYS A 156 22.18 -2.45 -7.35
CA LYS A 156 23.41 -2.67 -6.58
C LYS A 156 23.86 -4.14 -6.57
N GLY A 157 22.92 -5.08 -6.61
CA GLY A 157 23.21 -6.51 -6.74
C GLY A 157 23.79 -6.85 -8.11
N ALA A 158 23.15 -6.35 -9.17
CA ALA A 158 23.61 -6.53 -10.55
C ALA A 158 25.03 -5.95 -10.74
N ASP A 159 25.27 -4.72 -10.28
CA ASP A 159 26.58 -4.06 -10.40
C ASP A 159 27.70 -4.87 -9.73
N LYS A 160 27.42 -5.42 -8.54
CA LYS A 160 28.38 -6.24 -7.79
C LYS A 160 28.68 -7.56 -8.49
N ILE A 161 27.66 -8.20 -9.06
CA ILE A 161 27.82 -9.43 -9.81
C ILE A 161 28.67 -9.16 -11.05
N GLN A 162 28.36 -8.10 -11.80
CA GLN A 162 29.12 -7.75 -13.00
C GLN A 162 30.59 -7.46 -12.67
N LYS A 163 30.86 -6.62 -11.66
CA LYS A 163 32.23 -6.38 -11.18
C LYS A 163 32.95 -7.65 -10.76
N THR A 164 32.24 -8.62 -10.20
CA THR A 164 32.84 -9.91 -9.80
C THR A 164 33.17 -10.74 -11.04
N ARG A 165 32.29 -10.78 -12.04
CA ARG A 165 32.57 -11.45 -13.32
C ARG A 165 33.76 -10.86 -14.03
N ASP A 166 33.78 -9.53 -14.16
CA ASP A 166 34.87 -8.80 -14.83
C ASP A 166 36.20 -9.07 -14.12
N ARG A 167 36.19 -9.07 -12.78
CA ARG A 167 37.37 -9.43 -11.98
C ARG A 167 37.81 -10.88 -12.21
N LEU A 168 36.90 -11.85 -12.16
CA LEU A 168 37.25 -13.26 -12.37
C LEU A 168 37.79 -13.50 -13.78
N LEU A 169 37.23 -12.82 -14.78
CA LEU A 169 37.71 -12.88 -16.16
C LEU A 169 39.13 -12.30 -16.27
N ALA A 170 39.38 -11.12 -15.69
CA ALA A 170 40.71 -10.53 -15.66
C ALA A 170 41.75 -11.41 -14.92
N GLN A 171 41.37 -12.06 -13.81
CA GLN A 171 42.25 -12.98 -13.10
C GLN A 171 42.59 -14.23 -13.92
N LYS A 172 41.61 -14.75 -14.67
CA LYS A 172 41.83 -15.87 -15.60
C LYS A 172 42.77 -15.46 -16.74
N GLU A 173 42.55 -14.29 -17.34
CA GLU A 173 43.40 -13.75 -18.42
C GLU A 173 44.83 -13.46 -17.94
N ALA A 174 44.99 -12.99 -16.70
CA ALA A 174 46.30 -12.79 -16.09
C ALA A 174 46.99 -14.10 -15.65
N GLY A 175 46.32 -15.25 -15.77
CA GLY A 175 46.83 -16.55 -15.31
C GLY A 175 46.94 -16.67 -13.78
N GLU A 176 46.30 -15.77 -13.02
CA GLU A 176 46.27 -15.81 -11.55
C GLU A 176 45.43 -16.97 -11.01
N ILE A 177 44.46 -17.44 -11.80
CA ILE A 177 43.58 -18.55 -11.47
C ILE A 177 43.52 -19.55 -12.63
N THR A 178 43.37 -20.82 -12.29
CA THR A 178 43.20 -21.89 -13.29
C THR A 178 41.79 -21.89 -13.90
N GLU A 179 41.62 -22.58 -15.03
CA GLU A 179 40.31 -22.74 -15.67
C GLU A 179 39.30 -23.41 -14.74
N GLU A 180 39.74 -24.42 -14.00
CA GLU A 180 38.93 -25.16 -13.03
C GLU A 180 38.45 -24.23 -11.90
N GLU A 181 39.36 -23.43 -11.31
CA GLU A 181 39.00 -22.46 -10.27
C GLU A 181 38.08 -21.35 -10.79
N TYR A 182 38.27 -20.90 -12.04
CA TYR A 182 37.37 -19.95 -12.69
C TYR A 182 35.95 -20.52 -12.80
N THR A 183 35.83 -21.77 -13.27
CA THR A 183 34.52 -22.43 -13.40
C THR A 183 33.82 -22.58 -12.04
N GLU A 184 34.53 -23.00 -10.99
CA GLU A 184 33.96 -23.14 -9.64
C GLU A 184 33.47 -21.79 -9.08
N LYS A 185 34.26 -20.73 -9.27
CA LYS A 185 33.88 -19.37 -8.84
C LYS A 185 32.70 -18.83 -9.65
N MET A 186 32.62 -19.13 -10.95
CA MET A 186 31.48 -18.75 -11.79
C MET A 186 30.18 -19.50 -11.41
N VAL A 187 30.25 -20.74 -10.93
CA VAL A 187 29.09 -21.44 -10.35
C VAL A 187 28.54 -20.68 -9.13
N LYS A 188 29.41 -20.13 -8.27
CA LYS A 188 28.98 -19.31 -7.12
C LYS A 188 28.33 -18.00 -7.58
N VAL A 189 28.88 -17.36 -8.62
CA VAL A 189 28.32 -16.14 -9.20
C VAL A 189 26.93 -16.38 -9.79
N THR A 190 26.77 -17.44 -10.59
CA THR A 190 25.47 -17.80 -11.19
C THR A 190 24.41 -18.12 -10.14
N ALA A 191 24.77 -18.81 -9.04
CA ALA A 191 23.85 -19.03 -7.92
C ALA A 191 23.39 -17.71 -7.25
N ILE A 192 24.22 -16.67 -7.23
CA ILE A 192 23.83 -15.34 -6.72
C ILE A 192 22.92 -14.63 -7.74
N GLU A 193 23.15 -14.80 -9.03
CA GLU A 193 22.29 -14.26 -10.09
C GLU A 193 20.88 -14.83 -10.07
N GLU A 194 20.73 -16.13 -9.81
CA GLU A 194 19.42 -16.73 -9.63
C GLU A 194 18.66 -16.10 -8.45
N LYS A 195 19.36 -15.81 -7.35
CA LYS A 195 18.77 -15.09 -6.21
C LYS A 195 18.40 -13.66 -6.59
N LEU A 196 19.18 -12.99 -7.42
CA LEU A 196 18.87 -11.66 -7.94
C LEU A 196 17.65 -11.70 -8.87
N LYS A 197 17.52 -12.71 -9.72
CA LYS A 197 16.35 -12.93 -10.58
C LYS A 197 15.07 -13.08 -9.76
N LYS A 198 15.09 -13.89 -8.70
CA LYS A 198 13.97 -13.98 -7.73
C LYS A 198 13.63 -12.64 -7.09
N HIS A 199 14.62 -11.77 -6.89
CA HIS A 199 14.39 -10.41 -6.39
C HIS A 199 13.75 -9.50 -7.46
N GLN A 200 14.18 -9.61 -8.72
CA GLN A 200 13.56 -8.90 -9.85
C GLN A 200 12.10 -9.32 -10.07
N GLU A 201 11.76 -10.59 -9.89
CA GLU A 201 10.37 -11.07 -9.89
C GLU A 201 9.52 -10.40 -8.78
N ARG A 202 10.10 -10.10 -7.62
CA ARG A 202 9.41 -9.34 -6.57
C ARG A 202 9.18 -7.90 -6.99
N VAL A 203 10.15 -7.28 -7.68
CA VAL A 203 10.03 -5.92 -8.24
C VAL A 203 8.88 -5.88 -9.25
N THR A 204 8.82 -6.83 -10.20
CA THR A 204 7.73 -6.88 -11.19
C THR A 204 6.36 -7.12 -10.54
N LYS A 205 6.29 -7.99 -9.53
CA LYS A 205 5.07 -8.21 -8.75
C LYS A 205 4.60 -6.92 -8.05
N VAL A 206 5.50 -6.17 -7.44
CA VAL A 206 5.16 -4.87 -6.81
C VAL A 206 4.67 -3.87 -7.86
N LYS A 207 5.35 -3.74 -9.00
CA LYS A 207 4.91 -2.88 -10.14
C LYS A 207 3.50 -3.22 -10.60
N SER A 208 3.21 -4.50 -10.84
CA SER A 208 1.85 -4.93 -11.24
C SER A 208 0.80 -4.58 -10.19
N GLY A 209 1.17 -4.67 -8.90
CA GLY A 209 0.30 -4.32 -7.78
C GLY A 209 0.10 -2.82 -7.59
N ILE A 210 0.99 -1.98 -8.10
CA ILE A 210 0.84 -0.52 -8.18
C ILE A 210 -0.14 -0.17 -9.30
N LYS A 211 0.06 -0.71 -10.52
CA LYS A 211 -0.84 -0.49 -11.66
C LYS A 211 -2.29 -0.82 -11.35
N LYS A 212 -2.55 -2.00 -10.75
CA LYS A 212 -3.89 -2.40 -10.28
C LYS A 212 -4.47 -1.43 -9.24
N GLY A 213 -3.62 -0.81 -8.42
CA GLY A 213 -4.03 0.21 -7.47
C GLY A 213 -4.44 1.50 -8.17
N GLU A 214 -3.64 1.96 -9.13
CA GLU A 214 -3.88 3.17 -9.93
C GLU A 214 -5.18 3.03 -10.74
N GLU A 215 -5.40 1.89 -11.40
CA GLU A 215 -6.68 1.58 -12.07
C GLU A 215 -7.89 1.64 -11.12
N LYS A 216 -7.72 1.16 -9.88
CA LYS A 216 -8.78 1.20 -8.88
C LYS A 216 -9.05 2.64 -8.41
N LEU A 217 -8.02 3.47 -8.30
CA LEU A 217 -8.14 4.88 -7.91
C LEU A 217 -8.88 5.66 -9.01
N ILE A 218 -8.50 5.45 -10.28
CA ILE A 218 -9.20 6.03 -11.44
C ILE A 218 -10.69 5.69 -11.40
N LYS A 219 -11.04 4.41 -11.16
CA LYS A 219 -12.45 3.97 -11.06
C LYS A 219 -13.22 4.56 -9.87
N LEU A 220 -12.54 5.00 -8.82
CA LEU A 220 -13.18 5.64 -7.67
C LEU A 220 -13.48 7.11 -7.98
N ASN A 221 -12.53 7.80 -8.61
CA ASN A 221 -12.65 9.21 -8.97
C ASN A 221 -13.57 9.41 -10.19
N SER A 222 -13.53 8.53 -11.20
CA SER A 222 -14.42 8.64 -12.38
C SER A 222 -15.90 8.42 -12.05
N LYS A 223 -16.21 7.77 -10.92
CA LYS A 223 -17.60 7.62 -10.42
C LYS A 223 -18.13 8.85 -9.69
N GLU A 224 -17.37 9.94 -9.64
CA GLU A 224 -17.82 11.24 -9.15
C GLU A 224 -18.59 12.01 -10.24
N GLU A 225 -18.30 11.78 -11.52
CA GLU A 225 -18.90 12.56 -12.63
C GLU A 225 -20.30 12.07 -13.06
N GLU A 226 -20.74 10.87 -12.63
CA GLU A 226 -22.01 10.24 -13.07
C GLU A 226 -23.17 10.33 -12.05
N ASN A 227 -23.15 11.20 -11.02
CA ASN A 227 -24.30 11.33 -10.10
C ASN A 227 -24.72 12.78 -9.87
#